data_AF-A0A955D7G5-F1
#
_entry.id   AF-A0A955D7G5-F1
#
_cell.length_a   1.000
_cell.length_b   1.000
_cell.length_c   1.000
_cell.angle_alpha   90.00
_cell.angle_beta   90.00
_cell.angle_gamma   90.00
#
_symmetry.space_group_name_H-M   'P 1'
#
loop_
_entity.id
_entity.type
_entity.pdbx_description
1 polymer ?
#
loop_
_entity_poly.entity_id
_entity_poly.type
_entity_poly.pdbx_seq_one_letter_code
_entity_poly.pdbx_strand_id
1 'polypeptide(L)'
;MRFTPARVAIFAATLAAVPALGDDLVIPPNAPTTAGSGGYSTLLNSQPRSYQLVIGESLLASVPIGARFTSITWRRPTWQSFPAWPGIGFTCAFANYDIFLGTAALPPGQMSTTATQNFGPDNTLVRSGPIVMQGEFFPGGSLSPSVNAFGTPLQFTTPFTYAGGDLLLTVRHDGNNCGGSGSLDTVGNPNTQAKGVSSYTQNNDWYNQGLITCLLTFDMPSGCAPDLTAGAVPGQPGYGVPNGFLNNDDFFYYLAQFAAGNVAVADLTTGAVPGAPGYGVPNGIISNDDFFYYLTIFSAGC
;
A
#
# COMPACT_ATOMS: atom_id res chain seq x y z
N MET A 1 17.71 40.61 54.01
CA MET A 1 17.77 39.58 52.96
C MET A 1 16.36 39.27 52.52
N ARG A 2 15.96 39.67 51.31
CA ARG A 2 14.65 39.35 50.72
C ARG A 2 14.85 38.21 49.73
N PHE A 3 14.19 37.08 49.96
CA PHE A 3 14.17 35.95 49.04
C PHE A 3 13.10 36.17 47.97
N THR A 4 13.53 36.16 46.71
CA THR A 4 12.66 36.19 45.53
C THR A 4 12.39 34.75 45.09
N PRO A 5 11.15 34.32 44.82
CA PRO A 5 10.88 32.97 44.36
C PRO A 5 11.22 32.81 42.88
N ALA A 6 12.05 31.80 42.56
CA ALA A 6 12.36 31.41 41.19
C ALA A 6 11.12 30.77 40.54
N ARG A 7 10.72 31.32 39.39
CA ARG A 7 9.67 30.75 38.54
C ARG A 7 10.24 29.57 37.76
N VAL A 8 9.71 28.38 37.99
CA VAL A 8 9.97 27.19 37.16
C VAL A 8 9.21 27.36 35.85
N ALA A 9 9.93 27.50 34.74
CA ALA A 9 9.37 27.48 33.40
C ALA A 9 9.19 26.01 32.98
N ILE A 10 7.94 25.58 32.82
CA ILE A 10 7.60 24.29 32.22
C ILE A 10 7.76 24.44 30.70
N PHE A 11 8.81 23.84 30.15
CA PHE A 11 8.95 23.69 28.70
C PHE A 11 8.02 22.55 28.25
N ALA A 12 6.93 22.90 27.56
CA ALA A 12 6.12 21.94 26.83
C ALA A 12 6.90 21.52 25.57
N ALA A 13 7.45 20.30 25.57
CA ALA A 13 8.02 19.70 24.37
C ALA A 13 6.87 19.29 23.45
N THR A 14 6.66 20.06 22.37
CA THR A 14 5.84 19.63 21.25
C THR A 14 6.53 18.44 20.58
N LEU A 15 6.02 17.22 20.77
CA LEU A 15 6.38 16.09 19.91
C LEU A 15 5.91 16.43 18.49
N ALA A 16 6.85 16.72 17.59
CA ALA A 16 6.57 16.67 16.17
C ALA A 16 6.37 15.20 15.81
N ALA A 17 5.19 14.85 15.30
CA ALA A 17 4.96 13.54 14.71
C ALA A 17 5.93 13.36 13.54
N VAL A 18 6.88 12.43 13.69
CA VAL A 18 7.70 11.99 12.57
C VAL A 18 6.76 11.27 11.60
N PRO A 19 6.71 11.63 10.30
CA PRO A 19 5.91 10.88 9.36
C PRO A 19 6.40 9.42 9.38
N ALA A 20 5.47 8.47 9.50
CA ALA A 20 5.78 7.07 9.29
C ALA A 20 6.42 6.93 7.90
N LEU A 21 7.58 6.27 7.83
CA LEU A 21 8.15 5.87 6.55
C LEU A 21 7.22 4.80 5.98
N GLY A 22 6.58 5.07 4.85
CA GLY A 22 5.76 4.07 4.14
C GLY A 22 6.64 3.08 3.39
N ASP A 23 6.25 1.82 3.39
CA ASP A 23 6.89 0.74 2.64
C ASP A 23 6.31 0.61 1.22
N ASP A 24 7.14 0.16 0.29
CA ASP A 24 6.80 0.07 -1.13
C ASP A 24 6.54 -1.38 -1.58
N LEU A 25 5.46 -1.56 -2.34
CA LEU A 25 5.06 -2.80 -2.96
C LEU A 25 4.99 -2.63 -4.49
N VAL A 26 5.88 -3.31 -5.21
CA VAL A 26 5.88 -3.31 -6.68
C VAL A 26 5.08 -4.47 -7.24
N ILE A 27 4.15 -4.18 -8.16
CA ILE A 27 3.29 -5.17 -8.80
C ILE A 27 3.49 -5.13 -10.33
N PRO A 28 3.90 -6.25 -10.95
CA PRO A 28 4.30 -7.50 -10.30
C PRO A 28 5.71 -7.44 -9.68
N PRO A 29 6.07 -8.32 -8.72
CA PRO A 29 7.35 -8.26 -8.00
C PRO A 29 8.61 -8.37 -8.87
N ASN A 30 8.50 -8.95 -10.07
CA ASN A 30 9.60 -9.04 -11.01
C ASN A 30 9.82 -7.76 -11.83
N ALA A 31 8.90 -6.80 -11.78
CA ALA A 31 8.99 -5.58 -12.58
C ALA A 31 10.23 -4.71 -12.32
N PRO A 32 10.81 -4.59 -11.11
CA PRO A 32 12.01 -3.79 -10.88
C PRO A 32 13.22 -4.20 -11.74
N THR A 33 13.26 -5.45 -12.21
CA THR A 33 14.34 -5.98 -13.05
C THR A 33 13.86 -6.51 -14.40
N THR A 34 12.57 -6.37 -14.71
CA THR A 34 11.96 -6.88 -15.95
C THR A 34 11.39 -5.74 -16.76
N ALA A 35 11.94 -5.53 -17.96
CA ALA A 35 11.38 -4.64 -18.98
C ALA A 35 10.11 -5.25 -19.58
N GLY A 36 9.03 -4.49 -19.63
CA GLY A 36 7.81 -4.89 -20.32
C GLY A 36 8.00 -4.99 -21.83
N SER A 37 7.30 -5.94 -22.46
CA SER A 37 7.30 -6.10 -23.93
C SER A 37 6.35 -5.14 -24.65
N GLY A 38 5.65 -4.28 -23.91
CA GLY A 38 4.55 -3.47 -24.40
C GLY A 38 4.08 -2.45 -23.37
N GLY A 39 2.96 -1.82 -23.65
CA GLY A 39 2.39 -0.82 -22.76
C GLY A 39 1.08 -0.26 -23.21
N TYR A 40 0.36 0.26 -22.22
CA TYR A 40 -0.98 0.80 -22.40
C TYR A 40 -1.02 2.26 -22.02
N SER A 41 -1.79 3.01 -22.80
CA SER A 41 -2.08 4.40 -22.52
C SER A 41 -3.28 4.60 -21.61
N THR A 42 -3.95 3.53 -21.18
CA THR A 42 -5.26 3.60 -20.51
C THR A 42 -5.30 4.57 -19.35
N LEU A 43 -4.29 4.57 -18.47
CA LEU A 43 -4.27 5.45 -17.28
C LEU A 43 -3.81 6.87 -17.57
N LEU A 44 -3.24 7.11 -18.75
CA LEU A 44 -2.67 8.39 -19.18
C LEU A 44 -3.30 8.89 -20.49
N ASN A 45 -4.49 8.41 -20.83
CA ASN A 45 -5.07 8.64 -22.15
C ASN A 45 -5.66 10.05 -22.26
N SER A 46 -5.70 10.62 -23.47
CA SER A 46 -6.36 11.91 -23.74
C SER A 46 -7.88 11.79 -23.86
N GLN A 47 -8.41 10.57 -23.86
CA GLN A 47 -9.84 10.28 -23.85
C GLN A 47 -10.24 9.61 -22.53
N PRO A 48 -11.53 9.62 -22.15
CA PRO A 48 -12.00 8.93 -20.95
C PRO A 48 -11.65 7.44 -20.97
N ARG A 49 -11.18 6.91 -19.84
CA ARG A 49 -10.81 5.50 -19.69
C ARG A 49 -11.18 4.97 -18.32
N SER A 50 -11.43 3.66 -18.28
CA SER A 50 -11.54 2.88 -17.06
C SER A 50 -10.57 1.71 -17.10
N TYR A 51 -9.99 1.40 -15.94
CA TYR A 51 -9.09 0.29 -15.72
C TYR A 51 -9.43 -0.41 -14.42
N GLN A 52 -9.46 -1.75 -14.44
CA GLN A 52 -9.49 -2.59 -13.26
C GLN A 52 -8.32 -3.56 -13.30
N LEU A 53 -7.70 -3.76 -12.14
CA LEU A 53 -6.64 -4.73 -11.90
C LEU A 53 -6.98 -5.51 -10.64
N VAL A 54 -7.07 -6.83 -10.76
CA VAL A 54 -7.02 -7.73 -9.60
C VAL A 54 -5.57 -8.16 -9.36
N ILE A 55 -5.14 -8.04 -8.12
CA ILE A 55 -3.84 -8.43 -7.60
C ILE A 55 -4.08 -9.57 -6.62
N GLY A 56 -3.58 -10.76 -6.94
CA GLY A 56 -3.77 -11.93 -6.10
C GLY A 56 -3.02 -11.79 -4.77
N GLU A 57 -3.61 -12.31 -3.70
CA GLU A 57 -3.09 -12.25 -2.31
C GLU A 57 -1.64 -12.72 -2.21
N SER A 58 -1.24 -13.72 -3.01
CA SER A 58 0.15 -14.21 -3.05
C SER A 58 1.20 -13.13 -3.39
N LEU A 59 0.80 -12.04 -4.05
CA LEU A 59 1.68 -10.90 -4.36
C LEU A 59 1.63 -9.81 -3.28
N LEU A 60 0.76 -9.96 -2.29
CA LEU A 60 0.54 -9.05 -1.18
C LEU A 60 1.09 -9.63 0.15
N ALA A 61 1.88 -10.70 0.08
CA ALA A 61 2.38 -11.40 1.27
C ALA A 61 3.23 -10.53 2.21
N SER A 62 3.85 -9.45 1.69
CA SER A 62 4.60 -8.48 2.48
C SER A 62 3.74 -7.33 3.02
N VAL A 63 2.42 -7.37 2.83
CA VAL A 63 1.47 -6.35 3.29
C VAL A 63 0.65 -6.97 4.42
N PRO A 64 0.91 -6.61 5.68
CA PRO A 64 0.12 -7.13 6.79
C PRO A 64 -1.34 -6.67 6.74
N ILE A 65 -2.22 -7.50 7.27
CA ILE A 65 -3.61 -7.12 7.51
C ILE A 65 -3.62 -5.90 8.44
N GLY A 66 -4.39 -4.88 8.07
CA GLY A 66 -4.44 -3.59 8.77
C GLY A 66 -3.50 -2.53 8.18
N ALA A 67 -2.56 -2.89 7.31
CA ALA A 67 -1.73 -1.92 6.60
C ALA A 67 -2.59 -1.00 5.75
N ARG A 68 -2.17 0.25 5.61
CA ARG A 68 -2.94 1.29 4.92
C ARG A 68 -2.20 1.69 3.67
N PHE A 69 -2.73 1.35 2.50
CA PHE A 69 -2.20 1.89 1.25
C PHE A 69 -2.43 3.40 1.21
N THR A 70 -1.38 4.15 0.91
CA THR A 70 -1.36 5.62 0.98
C THR A 70 -1.03 6.28 -0.35
N SER A 71 -0.39 5.59 -1.28
CA SER A 71 -0.12 6.15 -2.60
C SER A 71 0.05 5.10 -3.68
N ILE A 72 -0.02 5.53 -4.94
CA ILE A 72 0.29 4.69 -6.10
C ILE A 72 1.08 5.48 -7.15
N THR A 73 1.98 4.81 -7.85
CA THR A 73 2.61 5.31 -9.08
C THR A 73 2.79 4.18 -10.10
N TRP A 74 3.23 4.54 -11.29
CA TRP A 74 3.49 3.63 -12.40
C TRP A 74 4.81 3.98 -13.07
N ARG A 75 5.23 3.15 -14.03
CA ARG A 75 6.50 3.31 -14.75
C ARG A 75 6.29 3.51 -16.25
N ARG A 76 7.17 4.28 -16.90
CA ARG A 76 7.25 4.40 -18.37
C ARG A 76 7.75 3.11 -19.02
N PRO A 77 7.22 2.74 -20.19
CA PRO A 77 7.67 1.55 -20.89
C PRO A 77 9.07 1.64 -21.45
N THR A 78 9.63 0.46 -21.75
CA THR A 78 11.05 0.28 -22.12
C THR A 78 11.24 -0.57 -23.38
N TRP A 79 10.18 -1.11 -24.01
CA TRP A 79 10.29 -1.86 -25.27
C TRP A 79 10.81 -1.00 -26.43
N GLN A 80 10.67 0.33 -26.31
CA GLN A 80 11.34 1.36 -27.09
C GLN A 80 11.77 2.48 -26.13
N SER A 81 12.71 3.33 -26.56
CA SER A 81 13.14 4.47 -25.76
C SER A 81 12.09 5.58 -25.80
N PHE A 82 11.20 5.58 -24.81
CA PHE A 82 10.19 6.61 -24.63
C PHE A 82 10.73 7.77 -23.78
N PRO A 83 10.53 9.05 -24.17
CA PRO A 83 10.93 10.17 -23.33
C PRO A 83 10.13 10.20 -22.02
N ALA A 84 10.60 10.98 -21.04
CA ALA A 84 9.80 11.28 -19.85
C ALA A 84 8.44 11.88 -20.22
N TRP A 85 7.42 11.65 -19.41
CA TRP A 85 6.06 12.16 -19.66
C TRP A 85 5.49 12.80 -18.39
N PRO A 86 4.84 13.98 -18.48
CA PRO A 86 4.61 14.80 -19.67
C PRO A 86 5.88 15.33 -20.38
N GLY A 87 6.97 15.49 -19.63
CA GLY A 87 8.26 16.00 -20.09
C GLY A 87 8.54 17.41 -19.54
N ILE A 88 9.82 17.80 -19.54
CA ILE A 88 10.25 19.12 -19.05
C ILE A 88 9.54 20.24 -19.82
N GLY A 89 8.94 21.19 -19.08
CA GLY A 89 8.20 22.32 -19.66
C GLY A 89 6.76 22.01 -20.07
N PHE A 90 6.29 20.77 -19.90
CA PHE A 90 4.92 20.35 -20.19
C PHE A 90 4.11 20.11 -18.93
N THR A 91 2.80 20.32 -19.04
CA THR A 91 1.80 20.06 -18.00
C THR A 91 0.67 19.25 -18.64
N CYS A 92 0.33 18.12 -18.04
CA CYS A 92 -0.87 17.35 -18.34
C CYS A 92 -1.80 17.39 -17.13
N ALA A 93 -3.04 17.79 -17.32
CA ALA A 93 -4.06 17.74 -16.30
C ALA A 93 -5.21 16.83 -16.69
N PHE A 94 -5.81 16.21 -15.68
CA PHE A 94 -7.12 15.56 -15.77
C PHE A 94 -8.08 16.36 -14.89
N ALA A 95 -9.28 16.61 -15.38
CA ALA A 95 -10.28 17.32 -14.56
C ALA A 95 -10.90 16.38 -13.51
N ASN A 96 -10.96 15.07 -13.81
CA ASN A 96 -11.26 14.04 -12.83
C ASN A 96 -10.34 12.82 -12.97
N TYR A 97 -9.78 12.36 -11.85
CA TYR A 97 -8.97 11.14 -11.77
C TYR A 97 -9.29 10.38 -10.49
N ASP A 98 -10.22 9.43 -10.60
CA ASP A 98 -10.69 8.61 -9.49
C ASP A 98 -9.85 7.34 -9.38
N ILE A 99 -9.48 6.99 -8.15
CA ILE A 99 -8.83 5.74 -7.81
C ILE A 99 -9.64 5.09 -6.69
N PHE A 100 -9.97 3.82 -6.88
CA PHE A 100 -10.63 2.99 -5.89
C PHE A 100 -9.74 1.80 -5.54
N LEU A 101 -9.73 1.44 -4.26
CA LEU A 101 -9.18 0.19 -3.75
C LEU A 101 -10.27 -0.54 -2.94
N GLY A 102 -10.27 -1.86 -3.03
CA GLY A 102 -11.19 -2.73 -2.30
C GLY A 102 -10.79 -4.18 -2.43
N THR A 103 -11.45 -5.06 -1.69
CA THR A 103 -11.31 -6.50 -1.86
C THR A 103 -11.84 -6.89 -3.25
N ALA A 104 -11.19 -7.84 -3.91
CA ALA A 104 -11.68 -8.41 -5.15
C ALA A 104 -12.73 -9.50 -4.87
N ALA A 105 -13.88 -9.44 -5.56
CA ALA A 105 -14.87 -10.52 -5.50
C ALA A 105 -14.48 -11.74 -6.36
N LEU A 106 -13.63 -11.53 -7.36
CA LEU A 106 -13.19 -12.57 -8.30
C LEU A 106 -11.66 -12.56 -8.39
N PRO A 107 -11.01 -13.73 -8.30
CA PRO A 107 -9.56 -13.82 -8.32
C PRO A 107 -8.97 -13.57 -9.73
N PRO A 108 -7.63 -13.42 -9.84
CA PRO A 108 -6.96 -13.41 -11.13
C PRO A 108 -7.38 -14.57 -12.02
N GLY A 109 -7.64 -14.28 -13.30
CA GLY A 109 -8.14 -15.24 -14.29
C GLY A 109 -9.67 -15.36 -14.35
N GLN A 110 -10.39 -14.83 -13.37
CA GLN A 110 -11.86 -14.93 -13.28
C GLN A 110 -12.60 -13.58 -13.31
N MET A 111 -11.89 -12.46 -13.51
CA MET A 111 -12.54 -11.15 -13.59
C MET A 111 -13.66 -11.15 -14.64
N SER A 112 -14.77 -10.52 -14.30
CA SER A 112 -15.90 -10.24 -15.20
C SER A 112 -15.64 -8.97 -16.03
N THR A 113 -16.19 -8.93 -17.23
CA THR A 113 -16.30 -7.69 -18.04
C THR A 113 -17.35 -6.73 -17.48
N THR A 114 -18.25 -7.22 -16.62
CA THR A 114 -19.14 -6.37 -15.82
C THR A 114 -18.37 -5.86 -14.61
N ALA A 115 -17.93 -4.61 -14.66
CA ALA A 115 -17.05 -4.00 -13.65
C ALA A 115 -17.54 -4.18 -12.22
N THR A 116 -18.85 -4.08 -12.01
CA THR A 116 -19.46 -4.19 -10.68
C THR A 116 -19.41 -5.58 -10.08
N GLN A 117 -19.26 -6.62 -10.89
CA GLN A 117 -19.11 -8.00 -10.42
C GLN A 117 -17.72 -8.30 -9.88
N ASN A 118 -16.74 -7.41 -10.12
CA ASN A 118 -15.38 -7.59 -9.60
C ASN A 118 -15.21 -6.98 -8.20
N PHE A 119 -16.09 -6.07 -7.77
CA PHE A 119 -16.01 -5.43 -6.45
C PHE A 119 -16.41 -6.40 -5.35
N GLY A 120 -15.55 -6.52 -4.33
CA GLY A 120 -15.88 -7.14 -3.06
C GLY A 120 -16.83 -6.29 -2.20
N PRO A 121 -16.98 -6.62 -0.91
CA PRO A 121 -17.87 -5.90 0.01
C PRO A 121 -17.46 -4.45 0.26
N ASP A 122 -16.20 -4.10 -0.02
CA ASP A 122 -15.59 -2.79 0.12
C ASP A 122 -15.12 -2.25 -1.24
N ASN A 123 -15.27 -0.95 -1.43
CA ASN A 123 -14.81 -0.23 -2.62
C ASN A 123 -14.59 1.23 -2.26
N THR A 124 -13.44 1.50 -1.65
CA THR A 124 -13.09 2.81 -1.10
C THR A 124 -12.57 3.72 -2.20
N LEU A 125 -13.19 4.90 -2.36
CA LEU A 125 -12.65 5.98 -3.19
C LEU A 125 -11.43 6.60 -2.48
N VAL A 126 -10.24 6.13 -2.82
CA VAL A 126 -8.99 6.53 -2.16
C VAL A 126 -8.47 7.87 -2.66
N ARG A 127 -8.83 8.25 -3.89
CA ARG A 127 -8.50 9.52 -4.52
C ARG A 127 -9.60 9.92 -5.50
N SER A 128 -9.91 11.22 -5.55
CA SER A 128 -10.84 11.79 -6.53
C SER A 128 -10.45 13.22 -6.87
N GLY A 129 -11.02 13.75 -7.95
CA GLY A 129 -10.88 15.14 -8.37
C GLY A 129 -9.70 15.38 -9.32
N PRO A 130 -9.36 16.66 -9.56
CA PRO A 130 -8.41 17.04 -10.59
C PRO A 130 -6.98 16.70 -10.17
N ILE A 131 -6.17 16.34 -11.16
CA ILE A 131 -4.75 16.09 -10.97
C ILE A 131 -3.93 16.81 -12.03
N VAL A 132 -2.76 17.31 -11.64
CA VAL A 132 -1.85 18.02 -12.53
C VAL A 132 -0.49 17.32 -12.44
N MET A 133 -0.03 16.84 -13.59
CA MET A 133 1.27 16.22 -13.77
C MET A 133 2.15 17.18 -14.55
N GLN A 134 3.34 17.50 -14.02
CA GLN A 134 4.25 18.49 -14.60
C GLN A 134 5.65 17.92 -14.73
N GLY A 135 6.39 18.40 -15.74
CA GLY A 135 7.77 17.99 -15.92
C GLY A 135 7.90 16.49 -16.18
N GLU A 136 8.95 15.89 -15.64
CA GLU A 136 9.22 14.45 -15.78
C GLU A 136 8.46 13.61 -14.75
N PHE A 137 7.14 13.83 -14.64
CA PHE A 137 6.30 13.15 -13.66
C PHE A 137 6.44 11.62 -13.72
N PHE A 138 6.57 11.08 -14.92
CA PHE A 138 7.05 9.73 -15.16
C PHE A 138 8.39 9.79 -15.93
N PRO A 139 9.52 9.47 -15.27
CA PRO A 139 10.83 9.41 -15.90
C PRO A 139 10.87 8.40 -17.05
N GLY A 140 11.63 8.73 -18.10
CA GLY A 140 11.79 7.89 -19.30
C GLY A 140 13.23 7.88 -19.81
N GLY A 141 13.44 7.28 -20.98
CA GLY A 141 14.73 7.25 -21.68
C GLY A 141 15.48 5.91 -21.60
N SER A 142 15.03 4.96 -20.78
CA SER A 142 15.61 3.62 -20.76
C SER A 142 15.10 2.77 -21.92
N LEU A 143 15.92 1.79 -22.34
CA LEU A 143 15.60 0.80 -23.36
C LEU A 143 15.89 -0.60 -22.81
N SER A 144 15.03 -1.56 -23.14
CA SER A 144 15.17 -2.97 -22.77
C SER A 144 16.59 -3.50 -23.10
N PRO A 145 17.26 -4.21 -22.17
CA PRO A 145 16.72 -4.82 -20.95
C PRO A 145 16.62 -3.90 -19.72
N SER A 146 17.08 -2.65 -19.82
CA SER A 146 16.99 -1.70 -18.70
C SER A 146 15.57 -1.23 -18.47
N VAL A 147 15.22 -0.93 -17.22
CA VAL A 147 13.91 -0.39 -16.84
C VAL A 147 13.99 1.09 -16.47
N ASN A 148 12.90 1.83 -16.68
CA ASN A 148 12.76 3.19 -16.15
C ASN A 148 12.53 3.18 -14.62
N ALA A 149 12.75 4.31 -13.97
CA ALA A 149 12.26 4.51 -12.61
C ALA A 149 10.73 4.62 -12.59
N PHE A 150 10.12 4.36 -11.43
CA PHE A 150 8.72 4.72 -11.18
C PHE A 150 8.55 6.24 -11.13
N GLY A 151 7.36 6.72 -11.49
CA GLY A 151 7.03 8.14 -11.48
C GLY A 151 6.72 8.69 -10.09
N THR A 152 6.37 9.97 -10.04
CA THR A 152 5.95 10.65 -8.80
C THR A 152 4.67 10.01 -8.22
N PRO A 153 4.64 9.65 -6.93
CA PRO A 153 3.47 9.05 -6.29
C PRO A 153 2.22 9.94 -6.26
N LEU A 154 1.08 9.37 -6.66
CA LEU A 154 -0.24 9.94 -6.46
C LEU A 154 -0.73 9.57 -5.06
N GLN A 155 -0.80 10.59 -4.19
CA GLN A 155 -1.26 10.43 -2.81
C GLN A 155 -2.75 10.14 -2.74
N PHE A 156 -3.14 9.24 -1.85
CA PHE A 156 -4.53 8.97 -1.50
C PHE A 156 -5.00 9.96 -0.45
N THR A 157 -6.18 10.53 -0.67
CA THR A 157 -6.86 11.40 0.31
C THR A 157 -7.55 10.58 1.39
N THR A 158 -7.92 9.34 1.06
CA THR A 158 -8.54 8.37 1.96
C THR A 158 -7.75 7.06 1.86
N PRO A 159 -6.77 6.80 2.74
CA PRO A 159 -6.01 5.55 2.69
C PRO A 159 -6.91 4.32 2.80
N PHE A 160 -6.54 3.24 2.12
CA PHE A 160 -7.28 1.98 2.14
C PHE A 160 -6.62 0.98 3.08
N THR A 161 -7.37 0.51 4.09
CA THR A 161 -6.90 -0.53 5.01
C THR A 161 -7.05 -1.90 4.38
N TYR A 162 -5.94 -2.61 4.21
CA TYR A 162 -5.91 -3.95 3.67
C TYR A 162 -6.47 -4.98 4.67
N ALA A 163 -7.47 -5.75 4.25
CA ALA A 163 -8.15 -6.74 5.09
C ALA A 163 -7.63 -8.18 4.87
N GLY A 164 -6.63 -8.38 4.01
CA GLY A 164 -6.25 -9.69 3.49
C GLY A 164 -6.97 -10.05 2.18
N GLY A 165 -6.57 -11.15 1.55
CA GLY A 165 -7.16 -11.60 0.28
C GLY A 165 -6.73 -10.80 -0.96
N ASP A 166 -7.41 -11.07 -2.08
CA ASP A 166 -7.12 -10.41 -3.35
C ASP A 166 -7.52 -8.93 -3.33
N LEU A 167 -6.66 -8.06 -3.87
CA LEU A 167 -6.90 -6.62 -3.95
C LEU A 167 -7.40 -6.22 -5.35
N LEU A 168 -8.45 -5.41 -5.41
CA LEU A 168 -8.94 -4.79 -6.63
C LEU A 168 -8.56 -3.30 -6.67
N LEU A 169 -7.80 -2.92 -7.69
CA LEU A 169 -7.55 -1.53 -8.07
C LEU A 169 -8.50 -1.14 -9.21
N THR A 170 -9.19 -0.01 -9.07
CA THR A 170 -9.92 0.63 -10.17
C THR A 170 -9.43 2.05 -10.39
N VAL A 171 -9.12 2.42 -11.63
CA VAL A 171 -8.81 3.81 -12.01
C VAL A 171 -9.79 4.27 -13.08
N ARG A 172 -10.33 5.48 -12.92
CA ARG A 172 -11.20 6.13 -13.91
C ARG A 172 -10.80 7.58 -14.09
N HIS A 173 -10.80 8.04 -15.33
CA HIS A 173 -10.55 9.45 -15.62
C HIS A 173 -11.32 9.92 -16.86
N ASP A 174 -11.47 11.23 -16.98
CA ASP A 174 -12.14 11.90 -18.10
C ASP A 174 -11.23 12.17 -19.31
N GLY A 175 -9.92 12.00 -19.12
CA GLY A 175 -8.92 12.15 -20.17
C GLY A 175 -8.02 13.34 -19.91
N ASN A 176 -6.78 13.25 -20.33
CA ASN A 176 -5.83 14.35 -20.16
C ASN A 176 -6.08 15.49 -21.17
N ASN A 177 -5.58 16.69 -20.85
CA ASN A 177 -5.69 17.87 -21.71
C ASN A 177 -4.39 18.27 -22.45
N CYS A 178 -3.36 17.42 -22.47
CA CYS A 178 -2.04 17.81 -22.99
C CYS A 178 -1.78 17.41 -24.45
N GLY A 179 -2.84 17.19 -25.24
CA GLY A 179 -2.74 16.97 -26.68
C GLY A 179 -2.19 15.60 -27.10
N GLY A 180 -1.87 14.71 -26.15
CA GLY A 180 -1.34 13.37 -26.42
C GLY A 180 -1.47 12.42 -25.23
N SER A 181 -1.54 11.12 -25.52
CA SER A 181 -1.61 10.09 -24.47
C SER A 181 -0.21 9.68 -24.00
N GLY A 182 -0.03 9.52 -22.69
CA GLY A 182 1.12 8.81 -22.13
C GLY A 182 0.96 7.30 -22.33
N SER A 183 2.04 6.54 -22.18
CA SER A 183 2.00 5.07 -22.11
C SER A 183 2.77 4.62 -20.89
N LEU A 184 2.28 3.54 -20.26
CA LEU A 184 2.85 2.92 -19.07
C LEU A 184 3.25 1.48 -19.37
N ASP A 185 4.30 1.03 -18.69
CA ASP A 185 4.93 -0.28 -18.88
C ASP A 185 4.01 -1.44 -18.50
N THR A 186 4.11 -2.55 -19.23
CA THR A 186 3.35 -3.76 -18.93
C THR A 186 4.24 -4.96 -18.68
N VAL A 187 4.09 -5.57 -17.52
CA VAL A 187 4.80 -6.79 -17.13
C VAL A 187 3.76 -7.84 -16.74
N GLY A 188 3.81 -9.00 -17.39
CA GLY A 188 2.86 -10.08 -17.13
C GLY A 188 3.18 -10.83 -15.83
N ASN A 189 2.13 -11.27 -15.12
CA ASN A 189 2.23 -12.16 -13.98
C ASN A 189 0.94 -12.99 -13.85
N PRO A 190 1.01 -14.31 -13.63
CA PRO A 190 -0.17 -15.17 -13.58
C PRO A 190 -1.10 -14.87 -12.40
N ASN A 191 -0.60 -14.24 -11.32
CA ASN A 191 -1.38 -13.89 -10.14
C ASN A 191 -1.99 -12.49 -10.23
N THR A 192 -2.17 -12.00 -11.46
CA THR A 192 -2.80 -10.71 -11.74
C THR A 192 -3.67 -10.80 -12.96
N GLN A 193 -4.72 -9.98 -13.03
CA GLN A 193 -5.51 -9.83 -14.23
C GLN A 193 -5.98 -8.39 -14.34
N ALA A 194 -5.97 -7.84 -15.56
CA ALA A 194 -6.46 -6.51 -15.82
C ALA A 194 -7.53 -6.48 -16.90
N LYS A 195 -8.49 -5.57 -16.75
CA LYS A 195 -9.50 -5.23 -17.76
C LYS A 195 -9.63 -3.72 -17.87
N GLY A 196 -10.07 -3.23 -19.01
CA GLY A 196 -10.24 -1.79 -19.21
C GLY A 196 -10.69 -1.46 -20.62
N VAL A 197 -11.22 -0.24 -20.81
CA VAL A 197 -11.94 0.13 -22.04
C VAL A 197 -11.79 1.61 -22.34
N SER A 198 -12.12 1.95 -23.58
CA SER A 198 -12.34 3.30 -24.08
C SER A 198 -13.60 4.02 -23.55
N SER A 199 -14.13 3.67 -22.37
CA SER A 199 -15.29 4.36 -21.78
C SER A 199 -15.28 4.35 -20.25
N TYR A 200 -16.08 5.23 -19.66
CA TYR A 200 -16.30 5.34 -18.21
C TYR A 200 -17.23 4.23 -17.65
N THR A 201 -17.79 3.37 -18.51
CA THR A 201 -18.97 2.55 -18.18
C THR A 201 -18.79 1.04 -18.34
N GLN A 202 -17.71 0.55 -18.97
CA GLN A 202 -17.53 -0.89 -19.21
C GLN A 202 -16.07 -1.33 -19.00
N ASN A 203 -15.87 -2.64 -18.76
CA ASN A 203 -14.58 -3.33 -18.70
C ASN A 203 -14.49 -4.41 -19.80
N ASN A 204 -13.36 -4.49 -20.50
CA ASN A 204 -13.14 -5.41 -21.62
C ASN A 204 -11.71 -5.98 -21.57
N ASP A 205 -11.47 -7.08 -22.29
CA ASP A 205 -10.23 -7.86 -22.28
C ASP A 205 -9.20 -7.34 -23.29
N TRP A 206 -8.61 -6.17 -23.01
CA TRP A 206 -7.58 -5.56 -23.88
C TRP A 206 -6.14 -5.87 -23.45
N TYR A 207 -5.95 -6.49 -22.29
CA TYR A 207 -4.66 -6.57 -21.58
C TYR A 207 -3.84 -7.83 -21.89
N ASN A 208 -3.71 -8.15 -23.18
CA ASN A 208 -2.93 -9.31 -23.63
C ASN A 208 -1.40 -9.13 -23.45
N GLN A 209 -0.91 -7.91 -23.22
CA GLN A 209 0.51 -7.60 -22.99
C GLN A 209 0.91 -7.63 -21.51
N GLY A 210 -0.04 -7.93 -20.61
CA GLY A 210 0.15 -7.91 -19.16
C GLY A 210 -0.54 -6.73 -18.47
N LEU A 211 -0.36 -6.62 -17.15
CA LEU A 211 -0.92 -5.51 -16.36
C LEU A 211 -0.05 -4.25 -16.50
N ILE A 212 -0.64 -3.08 -16.27
CA ILE A 212 0.13 -1.84 -16.15
C ILE A 212 0.87 -1.85 -14.80
N THR A 213 2.19 -1.97 -14.84
CA THR A 213 3.03 -2.11 -13.64
C THR A 213 2.88 -0.91 -12.71
N CYS A 214 2.62 -1.17 -11.43
CA CYS A 214 2.47 -0.15 -10.41
C CYS A 214 3.41 -0.37 -9.22
N LEU A 215 3.62 0.70 -8.47
CA LEU A 215 4.19 0.69 -7.13
C LEU A 215 3.14 1.30 -6.21
N LEU A 216 2.74 0.55 -5.20
CA LEU A 216 1.87 0.98 -4.12
C LEU A 216 2.75 1.28 -2.90
N THR A 217 2.52 2.40 -2.24
CA THR A 217 3.13 2.67 -0.92
C THR A 217 2.07 2.41 0.13
N PHE A 218 2.46 1.80 1.25
CA PHE A 218 1.59 1.55 2.38
C PHE A 218 2.27 1.94 3.68
N ASP A 219 1.47 2.45 4.61
CA ASP A 219 1.88 2.59 5.99
C ASP A 219 1.50 1.31 6.71
N MET A 220 2.35 0.90 7.63
CA MET A 220 2.02 -0.18 8.54
C MET A 220 0.78 0.15 9.37
N PRO A 221 0.02 -0.86 9.83
CA PRO A 221 -1.05 -0.63 10.79
C PRO A 221 -0.50 0.27 11.90
N SER A 222 -1.24 1.32 12.25
CA SER A 222 -0.78 2.26 13.28
C SER A 222 -0.59 1.49 14.59
N GLY A 223 0.67 1.42 15.05
CA GLY A 223 1.11 0.43 16.01
C GLY A 223 1.46 -0.87 15.27
N CYS A 224 2.75 -1.11 15.08
CA CYS A 224 3.19 -2.46 14.81
C CYS A 224 2.81 -3.28 16.04
N ALA A 225 1.68 -3.99 15.97
CA ALA A 225 1.11 -4.69 17.12
C ALA A 225 2.14 -5.58 17.83
N PRO A 226 3.10 -6.23 17.12
CA PRO A 226 4.14 -6.98 17.81
C PRO A 226 5.35 -6.13 18.27
N ASP A 227 5.48 -4.86 17.89
CA ASP A 227 6.47 -3.90 18.42
C ASP A 227 6.00 -3.41 19.78
N LEU A 228 6.63 -3.95 20.82
CA LEU A 228 6.28 -3.74 22.20
C LEU A 228 7.37 -2.99 22.96
N THR A 229 8.60 -2.98 22.45
CA THR A 229 9.73 -2.39 23.17
C THR A 229 10.94 -2.03 22.31
N ALA A 230 11.67 -1.00 22.75
CA ALA A 230 13.01 -0.71 22.24
C ALA A 230 14.13 -1.54 22.90
N GLY A 231 13.85 -2.32 23.95
CA GLY A 231 14.84 -3.14 24.63
C GLY A 231 14.22 -4.17 25.56
N ALA A 232 14.62 -5.44 25.46
CA ALA A 232 13.99 -6.55 26.17
C ALA A 232 14.34 -6.68 27.67
N VAL A 233 15.32 -5.94 28.17
CA VAL A 233 15.83 -6.13 29.54
C VAL A 233 15.19 -5.13 30.51
N PRO A 234 14.53 -5.60 31.60
CA PRO A 234 13.96 -4.73 32.62
C PRO A 234 15.00 -3.73 33.16
N GLY A 235 14.65 -2.44 33.12
CA GLY A 235 15.52 -1.36 33.58
C GLY A 235 16.45 -0.77 32.52
N GLN A 236 16.51 -1.32 31.30
CA GLN A 236 17.16 -0.65 30.18
C GLN A 236 16.29 0.51 29.64
N PRO A 237 16.92 1.54 29.05
CA PRO A 237 16.18 2.58 28.32
C PRO A 237 15.28 1.97 27.24
N GLY A 238 14.00 2.36 27.22
CA GLY A 238 13.05 1.90 26.21
C GLY A 238 12.36 0.54 26.51
N TYR A 239 12.58 -0.04 27.69
CA TYR A 239 11.83 -1.22 28.14
C TYR A 239 10.33 -0.92 28.24
N GLY A 240 9.51 -1.70 27.52
CA GLY A 240 8.06 -1.53 27.39
C GLY A 240 7.63 -0.30 26.59
N VAL A 241 8.54 0.29 25.80
CA VAL A 241 8.25 1.44 24.94
C VAL A 241 8.51 1.05 23.48
N PRO A 242 7.47 0.90 22.64
CA PRO A 242 7.61 0.61 21.21
C PRO A 242 8.49 1.62 20.48
N ASN A 243 9.26 1.17 19.49
CA ASN A 243 10.24 2.02 18.78
C ASN A 243 10.04 2.08 17.25
N GLY A 244 9.03 1.41 16.72
CA GLY A 244 8.72 1.28 15.30
C GLY A 244 9.48 0.17 14.58
N PHE A 245 10.30 -0.63 15.26
CA PHE A 245 11.12 -1.68 14.66
C PHE A 245 10.86 -3.03 15.31
N LEU A 246 10.16 -3.92 14.60
CA LEU A 246 10.01 -5.28 15.06
C LEU A 246 11.33 -6.06 14.99
N ASN A 247 11.83 -6.49 16.14
CA ASN A 247 13.06 -7.28 16.20
C ASN A 247 13.05 -8.25 17.40
N ASN A 248 14.22 -8.82 17.72
CA ASN A 248 14.35 -9.77 18.82
C ASN A 248 13.98 -9.19 20.19
N ASP A 249 14.14 -7.89 20.40
CA ASP A 249 13.79 -7.24 21.67
C ASP A 249 12.29 -7.34 21.95
N ASP A 250 11.46 -7.15 20.94
CA ASP A 250 10.01 -7.29 21.05
C ASP A 250 9.59 -8.71 21.39
N PHE A 251 10.20 -9.69 20.70
CA PHE A 251 9.93 -11.10 20.94
C PHE A 251 10.25 -11.50 22.38
N PHE A 252 11.45 -11.13 22.85
CA PHE A 252 11.88 -11.47 24.20
C PHE A 252 11.11 -10.71 25.28
N TYR A 253 10.72 -9.46 25.01
CA TYR A 253 9.83 -8.71 25.89
C TYR A 253 8.45 -9.37 25.97
N TYR A 254 7.82 -9.71 24.84
CA TYR A 254 6.55 -10.42 24.82
C TYR A 254 6.61 -11.72 25.63
N LEU A 255 7.65 -12.54 25.39
CA LEU A 255 7.84 -13.80 26.10
C LEU A 255 7.93 -13.58 27.62
N ALA A 256 8.62 -12.52 28.06
CA ALA A 256 8.70 -12.16 29.47
C ALA A 256 7.35 -11.73 30.04
N GLN A 257 6.57 -10.91 29.30
CA GLN A 257 5.23 -10.47 29.73
C GLN A 257 4.23 -11.62 29.77
N PHE A 258 4.29 -12.52 28.79
CA PHE A 258 3.47 -13.73 28.72
C PHE A 258 3.75 -14.66 29.92
N ALA A 259 5.03 -14.94 30.19
CA ALA A 259 5.44 -15.76 31.33
C ALA A 259 5.10 -15.11 32.69
N ALA A 260 5.09 -13.78 32.76
CA ALA A 260 4.69 -13.03 33.95
C ALA A 260 3.17 -12.94 34.16
N GLY A 261 2.37 -13.40 33.19
CA GLY A 261 0.91 -13.28 33.24
C GLY A 261 0.41 -11.83 33.12
N ASN A 262 1.14 -10.96 32.42
CA ASN A 262 0.73 -9.57 32.25
C ASN A 262 -0.38 -9.43 31.19
N VAL A 263 -1.63 -9.53 31.64
CA VAL A 263 -2.83 -9.46 30.78
C VAL A 263 -2.89 -8.16 29.99
N ALA A 264 -2.35 -7.05 30.50
CA ALA A 264 -2.39 -5.78 29.78
C ALA A 264 -1.52 -5.76 28.51
N VAL A 265 -0.58 -6.71 28.36
CA VAL A 265 0.32 -6.80 27.21
C VAL A 265 0.13 -8.10 26.44
N ALA A 266 -0.07 -9.22 27.14
CA ALA A 266 -0.01 -10.54 26.55
C ALA A 266 -1.37 -11.15 26.17
N ASP A 267 -2.49 -10.53 26.56
CA ASP A 267 -3.84 -10.90 26.09
C ASP A 267 -4.13 -10.16 24.79
N LEU A 268 -4.04 -10.89 23.68
CA LEU A 268 -4.10 -10.36 22.32
C LEU A 268 -5.29 -10.94 21.53
N THR A 269 -5.79 -12.12 21.91
CA THR A 269 -6.82 -12.80 21.13
C THR A 269 -7.70 -13.71 21.98
N THR A 270 -8.91 -13.96 21.48
CA THR A 270 -9.80 -14.99 22.01
C THR A 270 -9.53 -16.35 21.36
N GLY A 271 -8.94 -16.35 20.15
CA GLY A 271 -8.58 -17.57 19.42
C GLY A 271 -7.47 -17.33 18.40
N ALA A 272 -6.61 -18.32 18.16
CA ALA A 272 -5.45 -18.19 17.29
C ALA A 272 -5.69 -18.47 15.79
N VAL A 273 -6.91 -18.82 15.39
CA VAL A 273 -7.22 -19.20 14.00
C VAL A 273 -7.66 -17.97 13.20
N PRO A 274 -6.91 -17.55 12.16
CA PRO A 274 -7.33 -16.44 11.30
C PRO A 274 -8.73 -16.67 10.71
N GLY A 275 -9.59 -15.66 10.78
CA GLY A 275 -10.97 -15.71 10.29
C GLY A 275 -11.98 -16.36 11.26
N ALA A 276 -11.53 -16.89 12.40
CA ALA A 276 -12.44 -17.37 13.45
C ALA A 276 -12.99 -16.20 14.30
N PRO A 277 -14.20 -16.31 14.89
CA PRO A 277 -14.72 -15.33 15.82
C PRO A 277 -13.74 -15.09 16.99
N GLY A 278 -13.40 -13.82 17.23
CA GLY A 278 -12.51 -13.42 18.34
C GLY A 278 -11.00 -13.45 18.02
N TYR A 279 -10.60 -13.73 16.77
CA TYR A 279 -9.22 -13.56 16.32
C TYR A 279 -8.78 -12.10 16.40
N GLY A 280 -7.69 -11.83 17.14
CA GLY A 280 -7.17 -10.48 17.40
C GLY A 280 -8.01 -9.67 18.40
N VAL A 281 -8.87 -10.31 19.19
CA VAL A 281 -9.70 -9.65 20.20
C VAL A 281 -9.37 -10.18 21.60
N PRO A 282 -8.76 -9.37 22.48
CA PRO A 282 -8.46 -9.76 23.87
C PRO A 282 -9.70 -10.18 24.66
N ASN A 283 -9.58 -11.17 25.55
CA ASN A 283 -10.71 -11.72 26.33
C ASN A 283 -10.51 -11.67 27.86
N GLY A 284 -9.43 -11.07 28.33
CA GLY A 284 -9.03 -10.98 29.72
C GLY A 284 -8.24 -12.19 30.23
N ILE A 285 -7.86 -13.14 29.37
CA ILE A 285 -7.19 -14.39 29.74
C ILE A 285 -5.99 -14.61 28.82
N ILE A 286 -4.80 -14.77 29.41
CA ILE A 286 -3.62 -15.22 28.67
C ILE A 286 -3.67 -16.74 28.49
N SER A 287 -3.52 -17.18 27.25
CA SER A 287 -3.62 -18.57 26.84
C SER A 287 -2.60 -18.89 25.73
N ASN A 288 -2.55 -20.16 25.30
CA ASN A 288 -1.74 -20.53 24.13
C ASN A 288 -2.19 -19.82 22.85
N ASP A 289 -3.46 -19.40 22.78
CA ASP A 289 -3.96 -18.72 21.59
C ASP A 289 -3.30 -17.35 21.42
N ASP A 290 -3.04 -16.63 22.51
CA ASP A 290 -2.33 -15.35 22.48
C ASP A 290 -0.89 -15.51 22.01
N PHE A 291 -0.21 -16.55 22.47
CA PHE A 291 1.16 -16.84 22.06
C PHE A 291 1.24 -17.15 20.55
N PHE A 292 0.33 -17.99 20.04
CA PHE A 292 0.31 -18.31 18.61
C PHE A 292 -0.14 -17.13 17.74
N TYR A 293 -1.08 -16.32 18.23
CA TYR A 293 -1.45 -15.07 17.58
C TYR A 293 -0.27 -14.11 17.51
N TYR A 294 0.44 -13.89 18.62
CA TYR A 294 1.64 -13.06 18.66
C TYR A 294 2.69 -13.54 17.65
N LEU A 295 2.98 -14.85 17.62
CA LEU A 295 3.91 -15.40 16.63
C LEU A 295 3.48 -15.13 15.20
N THR A 296 2.18 -15.21 14.93
CA THR A 296 1.62 -14.93 13.61
C THR A 296 1.87 -13.47 13.23
N ILE A 297 1.48 -12.51 14.08
CA ILE A 297 1.70 -11.09 13.81
C ILE A 297 3.19 -10.71 13.83
N PHE A 298 4.01 -11.35 14.66
CA PHE A 298 5.45 -11.14 14.71
C PHE A 298 6.13 -11.61 13.42
N SER A 299 5.75 -12.79 12.92
CA SER A 299 6.29 -13.32 11.66
C SER A 299 5.81 -12.55 10.43
N ALA A 300 4.63 -11.92 10.52
CA ALA A 300 4.10 -11.04 9.48
C ALA A 300 4.85 -9.71 9.40
N GLY A 301 5.59 -9.35 10.46
CA GLY A 301 6.35 -8.10 10.52
C GLY A 301 5.55 -6.91 11.04
N CYS A 302 6.26 -5.81 11.24
CA CYS A 302 5.81 -4.56 10.65
C CYS A 302 6.30 -4.54 9.19
#